data_AF-A0A316Q252-F1
#
_entry.id   AF-A0A316Q252-F1
#
_cell.length_a   1.000
_cell.length_b   1.000
_cell.length_c   1.000
_cell.angle_alpha   90.00
_cell.angle_beta   90.00
_cell.angle_gamma   90.00
#
_symmetry.space_group_name_H-M   'P 1'
#
loop_
_entity.id
_entity.type
_entity.pdbx_description
1 polymer ?
#
loop_
_entity_poly.entity_id
_entity_poly.type
_entity_poly.pdbx_seq_one_letter_code
_entity_poly.pdbx_strand_id
1 'polypeptide(L)'
;MVLSLAIILVMQSILVIGFKNYTPWADLAASASPHILYGTLLLGNVGKIWMAIVAILAVVSSVNSNIAGLAHIAAGMAKIGLLPEFFIKRNKKGVPYISILIIGGVMLIINATGLSTTDELSFMILSASVILMIAYILVQIDVLILRKRLPKAPRNFKVPLEPVISVIGMAGTAWMIWNIASDNATRFRVYELCLIMFAVLIVYAVPWLKMRKQAFF
;
A
#
# COMPACT_ATOMS: atom_id res chain seq x y z
N MET A 1 19.08 -1.12 5.55
CA MET A 1 17.72 -0.71 5.99
C MET A 1 17.73 0.55 6.85
N VAL A 2 18.54 0.66 7.91
CA VAL A 2 18.58 1.87 8.74
C VAL A 2 18.98 3.11 7.94
N LEU A 3 20.04 3.01 7.12
CA LEU A 3 20.48 4.11 6.27
C LEU A 3 19.40 4.58 5.28
N SER A 4 18.68 3.66 4.63
CA SER A 4 17.62 4.03 3.69
C SER A 4 16.46 4.74 4.38
N LEU A 5 16.07 4.31 5.59
CA LEU A 5 15.04 4.99 6.37
C LEU A 5 15.48 6.38 6.81
N ALA A 6 16.74 6.53 7.24
CA ALA A 6 17.30 7.82 7.62
C ALA A 6 17.32 8.80 6.44
N ILE A 7 17.74 8.36 5.26
CA ILE A 7 17.76 9.18 4.04
C ILE A 7 16.35 9.66 3.69
N ILE A 8 15.36 8.76 3.70
CA ILE A 8 13.96 9.11 3.41
C ILE A 8 13.45 10.13 4.43
N LEU A 9 13.72 9.93 5.73
CA LEU A 9 13.29 10.84 6.78
C LEU A 9 13.91 12.23 6.62
N VAL A 10 15.20 12.32 6.32
CA VAL A 10 15.88 13.60 6.06
C VAL A 10 15.27 14.29 4.84
N MET A 11 15.07 13.57 3.75
CA MET A 11 14.48 14.11 2.52
C MET A 11 13.07 14.66 2.75
N GLN A 12 12.22 13.90 3.46
CA GLN A 12 10.86 14.34 3.81
C GLN A 12 10.88 15.55 4.75
N SER A 13 11.80 15.58 5.72
CA SER A 13 11.94 16.70 6.66
C SER A 13 12.30 18.00 5.93
N ILE A 14 13.25 17.94 4.98
CA ILE A 14 13.62 19.09 4.14
C ILE A 14 12.42 19.61 3.35
N LEU A 15 11.64 18.70 2.77
CA LEU A 15 10.46 19.05 1.98
C LEU A 15 9.36 19.71 2.82
N VAL A 16 9.10 19.20 4.03
CA VAL A 16 8.15 19.82 4.98
C VAL A 16 8.61 21.22 5.42
N ILE A 17 9.91 21.40 5.69
CA ILE A 17 10.48 22.72 6.00
C ILE A 17 10.32 23.67 4.81
N GLY A 18 10.51 23.17 3.58
CA GLY A 18 10.24 23.92 2.35
C GLY A 18 8.79 24.40 2.29
N PHE A 19 7.82 23.49 2.38
CA PHE A 19 6.40 23.86 2.35
C PHE A 19 6.05 24.91 3.41
N LYS A 20 6.54 24.74 4.64
CA LYS A 20 6.30 25.69 5.74
C LYS A 20 6.75 27.11 5.40
N ASN A 21 7.88 27.26 4.71
CA ASN A 21 8.48 28.58 4.45
C ASN A 21 7.92 29.27 3.20
N TYR A 22 7.46 28.50 2.21
CA TYR A 22 7.07 29.03 0.90
C TYR A 22 5.58 28.85 0.57
N THR A 23 4.78 28.23 1.44
CA THR A 23 3.35 28.01 1.18
C THR A 23 2.53 28.20 2.47
N PRO A 24 1.51 29.08 2.45
CA PRO A 24 0.57 29.17 3.57
C PRO A 24 -0.12 27.83 3.84
N TRP A 25 -0.26 27.46 5.12
CA TRP A 25 -0.86 26.17 5.50
C TRP A 25 -2.32 26.01 5.02
N ALA A 26 -3.08 27.10 4.97
CA ALA A 26 -4.45 27.10 4.48
C ALA A 26 -4.52 26.72 2.99
N ASP A 27 -3.64 27.30 2.17
CA ASP A 27 -3.58 27.03 0.73
C ASP A 27 -3.06 25.60 0.47
N LEU A 28 -2.10 25.15 1.27
CA LEU A 28 -1.58 23.78 1.20
C LEU A 28 -2.68 22.74 1.51
N ALA A 29 -3.51 23.01 2.53
CA ALA A 29 -4.60 22.14 2.95
C ALA A 29 -5.75 22.11 1.94
N ALA A 30 -6.01 23.22 1.23
CA ALA A 30 -7.06 23.31 0.22
C ALA A 30 -6.61 22.80 -1.17
N SER A 31 -5.31 22.64 -1.40
CA SER A 31 -4.79 22.27 -2.71
C SER A 31 -4.92 20.77 -3.00
N ALA A 32 -5.57 20.43 -4.10
CA ALA A 32 -5.58 19.08 -4.65
C ALA A 32 -4.18 18.58 -5.07
N SER A 33 -3.27 19.50 -5.38
CA SER A 33 -1.90 19.21 -5.83
C SER A 33 -0.87 20.09 -5.09
N PRO A 34 -0.59 19.82 -3.79
CA PRO A 34 0.27 20.67 -2.97
C PRO A 34 1.68 20.85 -3.54
N HIS A 35 2.22 19.81 -4.18
CA HIS A 35 3.53 19.82 -4.82
C HIS A 35 3.61 20.78 -6.02
N ILE A 36 2.53 20.94 -6.80
CA ILE A 36 2.47 21.90 -7.91
C ILE A 36 2.30 23.31 -7.37
N LEU A 37 1.47 23.49 -6.33
CA LEU A 37 1.29 24.79 -5.66
C LEU A 37 2.64 25.33 -5.16
N TYR A 38 3.39 24.49 -4.46
CA TYR A 38 4.72 24.86 -3.97
C TYR A 38 5.70 25.21 -5.09
N GLY A 39 5.75 24.42 -6.16
CA GLY A 39 6.59 24.75 -7.32
C GLY A 39 6.20 26.09 -7.95
N THR A 40 4.90 26.39 -7.99
CA THR A 40 4.37 27.66 -8.52
C THR A 40 4.77 28.84 -7.65
N LEU A 41 4.68 28.72 -6.32
CA LEU A 41 5.05 29.78 -5.38
C LEU A 41 6.57 30.01 -5.32
N LEU A 42 7.37 28.98 -5.57
CA LEU A 42 8.83 29.09 -5.58
C LEU A 42 9.42 29.70 -6.85
N LEU A 43 9.00 29.20 -8.02
CA LEU A 43 9.65 29.49 -9.32
C LEU A 43 8.66 30.03 -10.36
N GLY A 44 7.45 30.40 -9.95
CA GLY A 44 6.40 30.87 -10.84
C GLY A 44 5.97 29.81 -11.86
N ASN A 45 5.69 30.26 -13.09
CA ASN A 45 5.22 29.38 -14.17
C ASN A 45 6.22 28.28 -14.54
N VAL A 46 7.52 28.54 -14.42
CA VAL A 46 8.56 27.54 -14.71
C VAL A 46 8.46 26.39 -13.71
N GLY A 47 8.31 26.69 -12.42
CA GLY A 47 8.13 25.67 -11.38
C GLY A 47 6.85 24.88 -11.54
N LYS A 48 5.74 25.54 -11.93
CA LYS A 48 4.48 24.87 -12.23
C LYS A 48 4.63 23.80 -13.32
N ILE A 49 5.23 24.18 -14.46
CA ILE A 49 5.43 23.28 -15.61
C ILE A 49 6.39 22.15 -15.23
N TRP A 50 7.49 22.47 -14.56
CA TRP A 50 8.46 21.47 -14.11
C TRP A 50 7.84 20.43 -13.18
N MET A 51 7.12 20.87 -12.15
CA MET A 51 6.46 19.96 -11.20
C MET A 51 5.38 19.12 -11.87
N ALA A 52 4.65 19.67 -12.84
CA ALA A 52 3.67 18.89 -13.60
C ALA A 52 4.33 17.76 -14.40
N ILE A 53 5.43 18.02 -15.10
CA ILE A 53 6.18 17.00 -15.85
C ILE A 53 6.71 15.92 -14.91
N VAL A 54 7.35 16.32 -13.80
CA VAL A 54 7.89 15.40 -12.81
C VAL A 54 6.77 14.54 -12.20
N ALA A 55 5.62 15.13 -11.87
CA ALA A 55 4.48 14.41 -11.30
C ALA A 55 3.94 13.34 -12.26
N ILE A 56 3.77 13.69 -13.55
CA ILE A 56 3.30 12.74 -14.56
C ILE A 56 4.28 11.56 -14.70
N LEU A 57 5.58 11.85 -14.85
CA LEU A 57 6.59 10.80 -14.99
C LEU A 57 6.68 9.92 -13.74
N ALA A 58 6.58 10.51 -12.55
CA ALA A 58 6.59 9.78 -11.29
C ALA A 58 5.38 8.85 -11.15
N VAL A 59 4.17 9.32 -11.48
CA VAL A 59 2.95 8.51 -11.42
C VAL A 59 3.00 7.38 -12.44
N VAL A 60 3.37 7.66 -13.70
CA VAL A 60 3.47 6.63 -14.75
C VAL A 60 4.46 5.53 -14.36
N SER A 61 5.64 5.91 -13.85
CA SER A 61 6.65 4.96 -13.39
C SER A 61 6.15 4.10 -12.20
N SER A 62 5.49 4.74 -11.23
CA SER A 62 4.98 4.08 -10.03
C SER A 62 3.86 3.09 -10.37
N VAL A 63 2.89 3.49 -11.20
CA VAL A 63 1.78 2.63 -11.63
C VAL A 63 2.30 1.45 -12.45
N ASN A 64 3.23 1.68 -13.38
CA ASN A 64 3.84 0.61 -14.16
C ASN A 64 4.53 -0.43 -13.24
N SER A 65 5.31 0.04 -12.26
CA SER A 65 5.99 -0.83 -11.30
C SER A 65 5.01 -1.62 -10.42
N ASN A 66 3.91 -0.99 -10.00
CA ASN A 66 2.86 -1.64 -9.21
C ASN A 66 2.13 -2.73 -9.99
N ILE A 67 1.73 -2.46 -11.24
CA ILE A 67 1.07 -3.46 -12.09
C ILE A 67 1.99 -4.67 -12.30
N ALA A 68 3.27 -4.42 -12.62
CA ALA A 68 4.25 -5.48 -12.80
C ALA A 68 4.47 -6.29 -11.50
N GLY A 69 4.66 -5.61 -10.37
CA GLY A 69 4.86 -6.24 -9.06
C GLY A 69 3.68 -7.12 -8.64
N LEU A 70 2.46 -6.58 -8.70
CA LEU A 70 1.24 -7.32 -8.35
C LEU A 70 1.00 -8.49 -9.30
N ALA A 71 1.31 -8.34 -10.59
CA ALA A 71 1.18 -9.44 -11.55
C ALA A 71 2.11 -10.61 -11.23
N HIS A 72 3.34 -10.33 -10.78
CA HIS A 72 4.28 -11.35 -10.35
C HIS A 72 3.88 -12.01 -9.03
N ILE A 73 3.36 -11.25 -8.07
CA ILE A 73 2.81 -11.79 -6.83
C ILE A 73 1.62 -12.71 -7.14
N ALA A 74 0.69 -12.29 -8.00
CA ALA A 74 -0.46 -13.08 -8.42
C ALA A 74 -0.02 -14.38 -9.12
N ALA A 75 0.95 -14.32 -10.03
CA ALA A 75 1.49 -15.51 -10.68
C ALA A 75 2.19 -16.45 -9.68
N GLY A 76 2.87 -15.90 -8.66
CA GLY A 76 3.49 -16.67 -7.58
C GLY A 76 2.46 -17.38 -6.71
N MET A 77 1.39 -16.68 -6.32
CA MET A 77 0.27 -17.24 -5.56
C MET A 77 -0.45 -18.33 -6.35
N ALA A 78 -0.64 -18.14 -7.67
CA ALA A 78 -1.23 -19.14 -8.53
C ALA A 78 -0.36 -20.40 -8.65
N LYS A 79 0.98 -20.25 -8.69
CA LYS A 79 1.92 -21.38 -8.72
C LYS A 79 1.80 -22.30 -7.51
N ILE A 80 1.46 -21.75 -6.34
CA ILE A 80 1.20 -22.51 -5.11
C ILE A 80 -0.29 -22.82 -4.91
N GLY A 81 -1.13 -22.65 -5.93
CA GLY A 81 -2.56 -23.02 -5.91
C GLY A 81 -3.49 -22.06 -5.16
N LEU A 82 -3.00 -20.91 -4.68
CA LEU A 82 -3.81 -19.91 -3.96
C LEU A 82 -4.65 -19.02 -4.88
N LEU A 83 -4.31 -18.96 -6.17
CA LEU A 83 -5.08 -18.26 -7.20
C LEU A 83 -5.36 -19.18 -8.41
N PRO A 84 -6.32 -18.83 -9.28
CA PRO A 84 -6.60 -19.57 -10.50
C PRO A 84 -5.37 -19.70 -11.41
N GLU A 85 -5.25 -20.85 -12.08
CA GLU A 85 -4.07 -21.19 -12.90
C GLU A 85 -3.83 -20.24 -14.08
N PHE A 86 -4.86 -19.52 -14.55
CA PHE A 86 -4.70 -18.55 -15.63
C PHE A 86 -3.75 -17.40 -15.26
N PHE A 87 -3.56 -17.07 -13.98
CA PHE A 87 -2.57 -16.08 -13.51
C PHE A 87 -1.12 -16.57 -13.69
N ILE A 88 -0.89 -17.87 -13.93
CA ILE A 88 0.44 -18.43 -14.19
C ILE A 88 0.85 -18.20 -15.65
N LYS A 89 -0.11 -18.00 -16.56
CA LYS A 89 0.16 -18.01 -18.00
C LYS A 89 1.10 -16.86 -18.39
N ARG A 90 2.24 -17.24 -18.97
CA ARG A 90 3.31 -16.34 -19.40
C ARG A 90 3.39 -16.25 -20.92
N ASN A 91 3.91 -15.12 -21.41
CA ASN A 91 4.23 -14.94 -22.83
C ASN A 91 5.61 -15.53 -23.19
N LYS A 92 6.03 -15.41 -24.46
CA LYS A 92 7.34 -15.88 -24.96
C LYS A 92 8.54 -15.26 -24.22
N LYS A 93 8.38 -14.09 -23.60
CA LYS A 93 9.41 -13.37 -22.82
C LYS A 93 9.33 -13.68 -21.32
N GLY A 94 8.50 -14.64 -20.90
CA GLY A 94 8.36 -15.03 -19.50
C GLY A 94 7.51 -14.07 -18.65
N VAL A 95 6.79 -13.13 -19.26
CA VAL A 95 5.98 -12.13 -18.52
C VAL A 95 4.56 -12.66 -18.29
N PRO A 96 4.01 -12.59 -17.05
CA PRO A 96 2.65 -13.04 -16.73
C PRO A 96 1.60 -12.06 -17.28
N TYR A 97 1.38 -12.10 -18.60
CA TYR A 97 0.59 -11.08 -19.30
C TYR A 97 -0.90 -11.08 -18.91
N ILE A 98 -1.48 -12.24 -18.57
CA ILE A 98 -2.89 -12.29 -18.11
C ILE A 98 -3.05 -11.54 -16.80
N SER A 99 -2.14 -11.74 -15.85
CA SER A 99 -2.14 -11.04 -14.57
C SER A 99 -2.02 -9.53 -14.77
N ILE A 100 -1.15 -9.08 -15.68
CA ILE A 100 -0.99 -7.67 -16.04
C ILE A 100 -2.29 -7.09 -16.60
N LEU A 101 -2.93 -7.79 -17.56
CA LEU A 101 -4.16 -7.32 -18.19
C LEU A 101 -5.33 -7.23 -17.20
N ILE A 102 -5.47 -8.22 -16.30
CA ILE A 102 -6.53 -8.21 -15.29
C ILE A 102 -6.30 -7.09 -14.28
N ILE A 103 -5.10 -6.98 -13.71
CA ILE A 103 -4.79 -5.96 -12.71
C ILE A 103 -4.92 -4.55 -13.32
N GLY A 104 -4.33 -4.34 -14.50
CA GLY A 104 -4.44 -3.07 -15.22
C GLY A 104 -5.87 -2.76 -15.65
N GLY A 105 -6.64 -3.76 -16.08
CA GLY A 105 -8.04 -3.62 -16.43
C GLY A 105 -8.91 -3.23 -15.23
N VAL A 106 -8.71 -3.85 -14.07
CA VAL A 106 -9.40 -3.49 -12.83
C VAL A 106 -9.05 -2.06 -12.41
N MET A 107 -7.76 -1.68 -12.47
CA MET A 107 -7.34 -0.30 -12.19
C MET A 107 -7.97 0.70 -13.15
N LEU A 108 -8.08 0.36 -14.44
CA LEU A 108 -8.73 1.20 -15.44
C LEU A 108 -10.22 1.37 -15.15
N ILE A 109 -10.93 0.28 -14.82
CA ILE A 109 -12.36 0.30 -14.49
C ILE A 109 -12.61 1.19 -13.27
N ILE A 110 -11.85 1.02 -12.19
CA ILE A 110 -11.99 1.83 -10.96
C ILE A 110 -11.81 3.32 -11.26
N ASN A 111 -10.84 3.68 -12.12
CA ASN A 111 -10.65 5.07 -12.52
C ASN A 111 -11.79 5.56 -13.44
N ALA A 112 -12.26 4.73 -14.36
CA ALA A 112 -13.34 5.08 -15.28
C ALA A 112 -14.69 5.27 -14.58
N THR A 113 -14.96 4.53 -13.48
CA THR A 113 -16.20 4.66 -12.70
C THR A 113 -16.22 5.88 -11.78
N GLY A 114 -15.16 6.69 -11.75
CA GLY A 114 -15.11 7.91 -10.95
C GLY A 114 -14.99 7.67 -9.44
N LEU A 115 -14.65 6.44 -9.01
CA LEU A 115 -14.37 6.10 -7.61
C LEU A 115 -13.09 6.79 -7.08
N SER A 116 -12.34 7.47 -7.94
CA SER A 116 -11.09 8.17 -7.64
C SER A 116 -11.22 9.70 -7.75
N THR A 117 -12.37 10.26 -7.36
CA THR A 117 -12.53 11.72 -7.27
C THR A 117 -11.61 12.34 -6.22
N THR A 118 -11.25 13.61 -6.41
CA THR A 118 -10.36 14.35 -5.50
C THR A 118 -10.92 14.42 -4.08
N ASP A 119 -12.24 14.52 -3.93
CA ASP A 119 -12.90 14.63 -2.62
C ASP A 119 -12.85 13.31 -1.83
N GLU A 120 -12.85 12.17 -2.52
CA GLU A 120 -12.77 10.83 -1.90
C GLU A 120 -11.33 10.32 -1.77
N LEU A 121 -10.35 10.97 -2.37
CA LEU A 121 -8.96 10.53 -2.38
C LEU A 121 -8.40 10.36 -0.95
N SER A 122 -8.67 11.30 -0.05
CA SER A 122 -8.28 11.19 1.36
C SER A 122 -8.93 9.96 2.03
N PHE A 123 -10.21 9.72 1.78
CA PHE A 123 -10.93 8.56 2.30
C PHE A 123 -10.36 7.24 1.77
N MET A 124 -10.03 7.17 0.48
CA MET A 124 -9.40 6.00 -0.13
C MET A 124 -8.01 5.73 0.44
N ILE A 125 -7.19 6.76 0.65
CA ILE A 125 -5.85 6.64 1.23
C ILE A 125 -5.95 6.10 2.66
N LEU A 126 -6.85 6.66 3.48
CA LEU A 126 -7.07 6.19 4.85
C LEU A 126 -7.53 4.73 4.86
N SER A 127 -8.45 4.36 3.96
CA SER A 127 -8.94 2.99 3.84
C SER A 127 -7.85 2.00 3.42
N ALA A 128 -7.09 2.31 2.37
CA ALA A 128 -5.97 1.48 1.93
C ALA A 128 -4.89 1.34 3.03
N SER A 129 -4.65 2.42 3.79
CA SER A 129 -3.70 2.42 4.90
C SER A 129 -4.12 1.47 6.01
N VAL A 130 -5.40 1.46 6.40
CA VAL A 130 -5.91 0.54 7.44
C VAL A 130 -5.75 -0.92 7.00
N ILE A 131 -6.07 -1.25 5.74
CA ILE A 131 -5.92 -2.62 5.22
C ILE A 131 -4.45 -3.06 5.30
N LEU A 132 -3.52 -2.20 4.88
CA LEU A 132 -2.09 -2.49 4.97
C LEU A 132 -1.59 -2.58 6.41
N MET A 133 -2.07 -1.74 7.32
CA MET A 133 -1.72 -1.82 8.74
C MET A 133 -2.20 -3.13 9.37
N ILE A 134 -3.40 -3.59 9.04
CA ILE A 134 -3.90 -4.91 9.48
C ILE A 134 -3.00 -6.02 8.93
N ALA A 135 -2.61 -5.95 7.65
CA ALA A 135 -1.66 -6.91 7.07
C ALA A 135 -0.30 -6.89 7.79
N TYR A 136 0.20 -5.72 8.21
CA TYR A 136 1.44 -5.63 9.01
C TYR A 136 1.29 -6.24 10.40
N ILE A 137 0.14 -6.07 11.06
CA ILE A 137 -0.16 -6.75 12.32
C ILE A 137 -0.10 -8.27 12.13
N LEU A 138 -0.72 -8.80 11.06
CA LEU A 138 -0.68 -10.22 10.75
C LEU A 138 0.75 -10.72 10.50
N VAL A 139 1.56 -9.99 9.74
CA VAL A 139 2.97 -10.34 9.51
C VAL A 139 3.76 -10.38 10.81
N GLN A 140 3.51 -9.45 11.74
CA GLN A 140 4.16 -9.47 13.06
C GLN A 140 3.73 -10.69 13.87
N ILE A 141 2.46 -11.06 13.84
CA ILE A 141 1.94 -12.29 14.47
C ILE A 141 2.61 -13.52 13.85
N ASP A 142 2.71 -13.59 12.53
CA ASP A 142 3.34 -14.70 11.81
C ASP A 142 4.80 -14.89 12.23
N VAL A 143 5.56 -13.81 12.42
CA VAL A 143 6.94 -13.89 12.91
C VAL A 143 7.00 -14.53 14.31
N LEU A 144 6.12 -14.12 15.23
CA LEU A 144 6.04 -14.70 16.58
C LEU A 144 5.67 -16.18 16.54
N ILE A 145 4.69 -16.55 15.70
CA ILE A 145 4.23 -17.93 15.54
C ILE A 145 5.33 -18.80 14.94
N LEU A 146 5.97 -18.34 13.86
CA LEU A 146 7.04 -19.09 13.18
C LEU A 146 8.28 -19.27 14.06
N ARG A 147 8.57 -18.32 14.97
CA ARG A 147 9.63 -18.49 15.96
C ARG A 147 9.33 -19.61 16.95
N LYS A 148 8.07 -19.76 17.37
CA LYS A 148 7.64 -20.86 18.25
C LYS A 148 7.53 -22.20 17.51
N ARG A 149 6.97 -22.22 16.28
CA ARG A 149 6.78 -23.46 15.49
C ARG A 149 8.09 -24.01 14.91
N LEU A 150 9.01 -23.15 14.49
CA LEU A 150 10.27 -23.53 13.83
C LEU A 150 11.49 -22.96 14.59
N PRO A 151 11.75 -23.39 15.83
CA PRO A 151 12.82 -22.81 16.65
C PRO A 151 14.22 -23.08 16.06
N LYS A 152 14.44 -24.26 15.48
CA LYS A 152 15.72 -24.75 14.96
C LYS A 152 16.02 -24.36 13.50
N ALA A 153 15.10 -23.66 12.82
CA ALA A 153 15.35 -23.25 11.44
C ALA A 153 16.56 -22.29 11.37
N PRO A 154 17.47 -22.45 10.38
CA PRO A 154 18.60 -21.54 10.20
C PRO A 154 18.08 -20.14 9.84
N ARG A 155 18.55 -19.12 10.55
CA ARG A 155 18.16 -17.72 10.35
C ARG A 155 19.40 -16.88 10.02
N ASN A 156 19.45 -16.35 8.80
CA ASN A 156 20.54 -15.46 8.37
C ASN A 156 20.53 -14.13 9.12
N PHE A 157 19.37 -13.70 9.60
CA PHE A 157 19.20 -12.48 10.39
C PHE A 157 18.24 -12.72 11.54
N LYS A 158 18.60 -12.21 12.73
CA LYS A 158 17.75 -12.24 13.92
C LYS A 158 17.59 -10.81 14.41
N VAL A 159 16.34 -10.37 14.51
CA VAL A 159 16.00 -9.07 15.08
C VAL A 159 16.43 -9.04 16.55
N PRO A 160 17.23 -8.04 16.99
CA PRO A 160 17.58 -7.89 18.40
C PRO A 160 16.32 -7.56 19.21
N LEU A 161 16.22 -8.02 20.46
CA LEU A 161 15.10 -7.72 21.37
C LEU A 161 13.72 -8.20 20.90
N GLU A 162 13.65 -9.19 20.01
CA GLU A 162 12.40 -9.91 19.74
C GLU A 162 12.06 -10.80 20.96
N PRO A 163 10.79 -10.86 21.44
CA PRO A 163 9.52 -10.44 20.82
C PRO A 163 9.11 -8.97 21.04
N VAL A 164 9.82 -8.21 21.87
CA VAL A 164 9.40 -6.86 22.32
C VAL A 164 9.19 -5.91 21.14
N ILE A 165 10.11 -5.90 20.17
CA ILE A 165 10.00 -5.04 18.97
C ILE A 165 8.74 -5.33 18.16
N SER A 166 8.40 -6.61 17.96
CA SER A 166 7.19 -7.00 17.22
C SER A 166 5.92 -6.60 17.96
N VAL A 167 5.89 -6.74 19.29
CA VAL A 167 4.76 -6.31 20.12
C VAL A 167 4.58 -4.79 20.10
N ILE A 168 5.67 -4.02 20.19
CA ILE A 168 5.61 -2.55 20.09
C ILE A 168 5.12 -2.12 18.71
N GLY A 169 5.62 -2.75 17.64
CA GLY A 169 5.15 -2.46 16.28
C GLY A 169 3.66 -2.76 16.09
N MET A 170 3.19 -3.88 16.64
CA MET A 170 1.78 -4.27 16.62
C MET A 170 0.90 -3.28 17.41
N ALA A 171 1.34 -2.89 18.62
CA ALA A 171 0.63 -1.91 19.44
C ALA A 171 0.58 -0.53 18.76
N GLY A 172 1.69 -0.09 18.17
CA GLY A 172 1.77 1.19 17.44
C GLY A 172 0.86 1.20 16.21
N THR A 173 0.87 0.13 15.41
CA THR A 173 -0.03 0.01 14.24
C THR A 173 -1.49 -0.08 14.66
N ALA A 174 -1.83 -0.80 15.73
CA ALA A 174 -3.19 -0.82 16.28
C ALA A 174 -3.63 0.57 16.77
N TRP A 175 -2.74 1.31 17.43
CA TRP A 175 -3.01 2.68 17.87
C TRP A 175 -3.24 3.64 16.69
N MET A 176 -2.49 3.48 15.59
CA MET A 176 -2.71 4.24 14.36
C MET A 176 -4.06 3.92 13.71
N ILE A 177 -4.46 2.64 13.67
CA ILE A 177 -5.79 2.25 13.16
C ILE A 177 -6.89 2.91 14.00
N TRP A 178 -6.75 2.93 15.33
CA TRP A 178 -7.73 3.54 16.23
C TRP A 178 -7.88 5.06 16.01
N ASN A 179 -6.78 5.75 15.69
CA ASN A 179 -6.72 7.20 15.48
C ASN A 179 -6.62 7.59 14.00
N ILE A 180 -7.16 6.76 13.09
CA ILE A 180 -7.01 6.96 11.64
C ILE A 180 -7.60 8.27 11.12
N ALA A 181 -8.71 8.75 11.71
CA ALA A 181 -9.38 9.98 11.34
C ALA A 181 -9.86 10.72 12.59
N SER A 182 -9.83 12.07 12.54
CA SER A 182 -10.33 12.93 13.61
C SER A 182 -11.86 12.92 13.71
N ASP A 183 -12.54 12.76 12.58
CA ASP A 183 -13.99 12.64 12.48
C ASP A 183 -14.46 11.18 12.64
N ASN A 184 -15.43 10.97 13.55
CA ASN A 184 -15.97 9.65 13.83
C ASN A 184 -16.74 9.07 12.63
N ALA A 185 -17.45 9.89 11.86
CA ALA A 185 -18.22 9.39 10.72
C ALA A 185 -17.29 8.84 9.63
N THR A 186 -16.23 9.57 9.31
CA THR A 186 -15.18 9.13 8.38
C THR A 186 -14.50 7.86 8.88
N ARG A 187 -14.17 7.79 10.18
CA ARG A 187 -13.55 6.61 10.79
C ARG A 187 -14.41 5.35 10.63
N PHE A 188 -15.71 5.45 10.92
CA PHE A 188 -16.60 4.29 10.80
C PHE A 188 -16.77 3.83 9.35
N ARG A 189 -16.86 4.76 8.39
CA ARG A 189 -16.89 4.42 6.95
C ARG A 189 -15.62 3.69 6.50
N VAL A 190 -14.46 4.12 6.99
CA VAL A 190 -13.18 3.45 6.69
C VAL A 190 -13.20 2.01 7.22
N TYR A 191 -13.66 1.80 8.45
CA TYR A 191 -13.75 0.47 9.05
C TYR A 191 -14.77 -0.42 8.35
N GLU A 192 -15.92 0.13 7.96
CA GLU A 192 -16.95 -0.58 7.20
C GLU A 192 -16.40 -1.09 5.86
N LEU A 193 -15.77 -0.20 5.08
CA LEU A 193 -15.14 -0.57 3.81
C LEU A 193 -14.07 -1.66 4.00
N CYS A 194 -13.20 -1.49 5.01
CA CYS A 194 -12.17 -2.48 5.33
C CYS A 194 -12.80 -3.84 5.66
N LEU A 195 -13.84 -3.86 6.50
CA LEU A 195 -14.54 -5.07 6.90
C LEU A 195 -15.20 -5.76 5.69
N ILE A 196 -15.83 -5.00 4.80
CA ILE A 196 -16.39 -5.53 3.54
C ILE A 196 -15.28 -6.16 2.70
N MET A 197 -14.14 -5.48 2.54
CA MET A 197 -13.02 -6.03 1.76
C MET A 197 -12.47 -7.31 2.36
N PHE A 198 -12.27 -7.38 3.67
CA PHE A 198 -11.86 -8.61 4.35
C PHE A 198 -12.91 -9.71 4.23
N ALA A 199 -14.20 -9.38 4.35
CA ALA A 199 -15.28 -10.34 4.16
C ALA A 199 -15.27 -10.93 2.75
N VAL A 200 -15.12 -10.10 1.71
CA VAL A 200 -14.99 -10.55 0.31
C VAL A 200 -13.76 -11.47 0.15
N LEU A 201 -12.62 -11.11 0.73
CA LEU A 201 -11.42 -11.95 0.71
C LEU A 201 -11.63 -13.29 1.40
N ILE A 202 -12.33 -13.33 2.54
CA ILE A 202 -12.64 -14.57 3.27
C ILE A 202 -13.63 -15.43 2.48
N VAL A 203 -14.68 -14.82 1.92
CA VAL A 203 -15.68 -15.50 1.08
C VAL A 203 -15.04 -16.09 -0.16
N TYR A 204 -14.00 -15.47 -0.70
CA TYR A 204 -13.19 -16.05 -1.76
C TYR A 204 -12.25 -17.16 -1.25
N ALA A 205 -11.46 -16.87 -0.22
CA ALA A 205 -10.38 -17.74 0.24
C ALA A 205 -10.89 -19.06 0.86
N VAL A 206 -11.96 -19.04 1.67
CA VAL A 206 -12.43 -20.22 2.39
C VAL A 206 -12.95 -21.31 1.46
N PRO A 207 -13.86 -21.03 0.49
CA PRO A 207 -14.29 -22.02 -0.49
C PRO A 207 -13.14 -22.48 -1.39
N TRP A 208 -12.28 -21.55 -1.83
CA TRP A 208 -11.16 -21.85 -2.72
C TRP A 208 -10.16 -22.84 -2.09
N LEU A 209 -9.76 -22.59 -0.85
CA LEU A 209 -8.86 -23.47 -0.09
C LEU A 209 -9.50 -24.84 0.17
N LYS A 210 -10.81 -24.87 0.48
CA LYS A 210 -11.55 -26.11 0.68
C LYS A 210 -11.64 -26.95 -0.60
N MET A 211 -11.85 -26.31 -1.76
CA MET A 211 -11.89 -26.99 -3.07
C MET A 211 -10.54 -27.60 -3.46
N ARG A 212 -9.42 -26.94 -3.14
CA ARG A 212 -8.06 -27.42 -3.47
C ARG A 212 -7.44 -28.35 -2.43
N LYS A 213 -8.17 -28.70 -1.35
CA LYS A 213 -7.69 -29.52 -0.21
C LYS A 213 -6.33 -29.04 0.34
N GLN A 214 -6.09 -27.74 0.29
CA GLN A 214 -4.88 -27.17 0.90
C GLN A 214 -5.10 -27.09 2.41
N ALA A 215 -4.10 -27.51 3.19
CA ALA A 215 -4.18 -27.50 4.64
C ALA A 215 -4.38 -26.06 5.14
N PHE A 216 -5.40 -25.85 5.96
CA PHE A 216 -5.47 -24.70 6.84
C PHE A 216 -4.46 -24.92 7.96
N PHE A 217 -3.19 -24.56 7.69
CA PHE A 217 -2.03 -24.68 8.57
C PHE A 217 -1.51 -26.08 8.86
#